data_AF-A0A7C9DT15-F1
#
_entry.id   AF-A0A7C9DT15-F1
#
_cell.length_a   1.000
_cell.length_b   1.000
_cell.length_c   1.000
_cell.angle_alpha   90.00
_cell.angle_beta   90.00
_cell.angle_gamma   90.00
#
_symmetry.space_group_name_H-M   'P 1'
#
loop_
_entity.id
_entity.type
_entity.pdbx_description
1 polymer ?
#
loop_
_entity_poly.entity_id
_entity_poly.type
_entity_poly.pdbx_seq_one_letter_code
_entity_poly.pdbx_strand_id
1 'polypeptide(L)'
;HAHSIATGLECPGVGPELSYLKDSKRAEFYTVTDEEAIDAYKRLCRLEGIFPALEASHALAYLEKLCPTLPHGTKVVVNCSGRGDKDASRVLQFNYDGQELEQPNAYD
;
A
#
# COMPACT_ATOMS: atom_id res chain seq x y z
N HIS A 1 -18.05 -4.98 0.29
CA HIS A 1 -17.50 -3.61 0.35
C HIS A 1 -16.01 -3.71 0.08
N ALA A 2 -15.45 -2.87 -0.80
CA ALA A 2 -14.00 -2.74 -0.90
C ALA A 2 -13.56 -1.96 0.34
N HIS A 3 -12.80 -2.62 1.20
CA HIS A 3 -12.32 -2.09 2.47
C HIS A 3 -10.80 -2.18 2.44
N SER A 4 -10.10 -1.13 2.82
CA SER A 4 -8.64 -1.13 2.95
C SER A 4 -8.19 -0.17 4.03
N ILE A 5 -7.14 -0.54 4.77
CA ILE A 5 -6.49 0.34 5.75
C ILE A 5 -5.95 1.64 5.10
N ALA A 6 -5.66 1.59 3.79
CA ALA A 6 -5.29 2.75 3.00
C ALA A 6 -6.54 3.38 2.39
N THR A 7 -7.11 4.38 3.08
CA THR A 7 -8.35 5.05 2.67
C THR A 7 -8.30 5.60 1.23
N GLY A 8 -7.12 5.96 0.73
CA GLY A 8 -6.92 6.41 -0.65
C GLY A 8 -7.12 5.33 -1.72
N LEU A 9 -7.20 4.04 -1.34
CA LEU A 9 -7.38 2.90 -2.25
C LEU A 9 -8.75 2.23 -2.14
N GLU A 10 -9.67 2.75 -1.33
CA GLU A 10 -11.01 2.18 -1.15
C GLU A 10 -11.96 2.42 -2.34
N CYS A 11 -11.51 3.15 -3.37
CA CYS A 11 -12.29 3.38 -4.57
C CYS A 11 -12.49 2.07 -5.34
N PRO A 12 -13.74 1.62 -5.59
CA PRO A 12 -14.00 0.39 -6.32
C PRO A 12 -13.71 0.48 -7.82
N GLY A 13 -13.39 1.68 -8.33
CA GLY A 13 -13.13 1.95 -9.74
C GLY A 13 -11.68 2.35 -10.01
N VAL A 14 -11.24 2.13 -11.25
CA VAL A 14 -9.95 2.62 -11.77
C VAL A 14 -10.21 3.58 -12.93
N GLY A 15 -9.33 4.57 -13.12
CA GLY A 15 -9.47 5.54 -14.21
C GLY A 15 -9.45 4.88 -15.60
N PRO A 16 -10.15 5.44 -16.60
CA PRO A 16 -10.29 4.81 -17.93
C PRO A 16 -8.96 4.61 -18.64
N GLU A 17 -7.98 5.49 -18.42
CA GLU A 17 -6.63 5.34 -18.97
C GLU A 17 -5.90 4.12 -18.39
N LEU A 18 -6.03 3.86 -17.08
CA LEU A 18 -5.46 2.68 -16.44
C LEU A 18 -6.14 1.39 -16.95
N SER A 19 -7.46 1.42 -17.13
CA SER A 19 -8.20 0.30 -17.74
C SER A 19 -7.69 0.01 -19.15
N TYR A 20 -7.52 1.05 -19.97
CA TYR A 20 -6.97 0.90 -21.32
C TYR A 20 -5.54 0.35 -21.32
N LEU A 21 -4.68 0.79 -20.41
CA LEU A 21 -3.31 0.27 -20.28
C LEU A 21 -3.29 -1.21 -19.89
N LYS A 22 -4.25 -1.66 -19.06
CA LYS A 22 -4.44 -3.09 -18.75
C LYS A 22 -4.83 -3.87 -20.00
N ASP A 23 -5.87 -3.42 -20.70
CA ASP A 23 -6.45 -4.13 -21.85
C ASP A 23 -5.46 -4.20 -23.03
N SER A 24 -4.65 -3.15 -23.19
CA SER A 24 -3.56 -3.10 -24.18
C SER A 24 -2.27 -3.83 -23.74
N LYS A 25 -2.27 -4.47 -22.56
CA LYS A 25 -1.13 -5.21 -21.97
C LYS A 25 0.11 -4.33 -21.75
N ARG A 26 -0.09 -3.03 -21.51
CA ARG A 26 0.96 -2.06 -21.21
C ARG A 26 1.19 -1.84 -19.72
N ALA A 27 0.24 -2.24 -18.88
CA ALA A 27 0.36 -2.22 -17.44
C ALA A 27 -0.24 -3.49 -16.83
N GLU A 28 0.38 -3.96 -15.77
CA GLU A 28 -0.09 -5.09 -14.98
C GLU A 28 -0.56 -4.58 -13.61
N PHE A 29 -1.62 -5.19 -13.09
CA PHE A 29 -2.27 -4.75 -11.86
C PHE A 29 -2.27 -5.90 -10.87
N TYR A 30 -1.84 -5.61 -9.66
CA TYR A 30 -1.64 -6.57 -8.59
C TYR A 30 -2.32 -6.10 -7.32
N THR A 31 -2.62 -7.05 -6.44
CA THR A 31 -3.22 -6.78 -5.13
C THR A 31 -2.26 -7.21 -4.03
N VAL A 32 -2.31 -6.47 -2.93
CA VAL A 32 -1.65 -6.80 -1.67
C VAL A 32 -2.66 -6.65 -0.54
N THR A 33 -2.45 -7.36 0.57
CA THR A 33 -3.32 -7.25 1.74
C THR A 33 -2.88 -6.10 2.65
N ASP A 34 -3.76 -5.69 3.56
CA ASP A 34 -3.46 -4.64 4.54
C ASP A 34 -2.28 -5.07 5.45
N GLU A 35 -2.20 -6.35 5.83
CA GLU A 35 -1.06 -6.89 6.60
C GLU A 35 0.27 -6.72 5.84
N GLU A 36 0.28 -7.06 4.55
CA GLU A 36 1.47 -6.95 3.71
C GLU A 36 1.91 -5.49 3.58
N ALA A 37 0.95 -4.57 3.39
CA ALA A 37 1.23 -3.14 3.33
C ALA A 37 1.81 -2.61 4.66
N ILE A 38 1.27 -3.03 5.80
CA ILE A 38 1.75 -2.63 7.13
C ILE A 38 3.16 -3.17 7.40
N ASP A 39 3.43 -4.41 7.00
CA ASP A 39 4.77 -4.99 7.15
C ASP A 39 5.79 -4.27 6.25
N ALA A 40 5.39 -3.85 5.06
CA ALA A 40 6.23 -3.02 4.19
C ALA A 40 6.48 -1.63 4.77
N TYR A 41 5.45 -0.97 5.34
CA TYR A 41 5.57 0.30 6.05
C TYR A 41 6.63 0.20 7.16
N LYS A 42 6.48 -0.80 8.05
CA LYS A 42 7.39 -1.01 9.18
C LYS A 42 8.82 -1.28 8.72
N ARG A 43 8.97 -2.05 7.64
CA ARG A 43 10.27 -2.39 7.06
C ARG A 43 10.97 -1.15 6.52
N LEU A 44 10.28 -0.31 5.75
CA LEU A 44 10.88 0.93 5.23
C LEU A 44 11.29 1.87 6.37
N CYS A 45 10.44 2.01 7.40
CA CYS A 45 10.78 2.80 8.57
C CYS A 45 12.05 2.31 9.26
N ARG A 46 12.19 0.98 9.43
CA ARG A 46 13.34 0.37 10.13
C ARG A 46 14.63 0.41 9.32
N LEU A 47 14.54 0.21 8.01
CA LEU A 47 15.72 0.10 7.15
C LEU A 47 16.21 1.47 6.67
N GLU A 48 15.29 2.35 6.30
CA GLU A 48 15.61 3.61 5.61
C GLU A 48 15.25 4.87 6.42
N GLY A 49 14.55 4.71 7.56
CA GLY A 49 14.08 5.86 8.34
C GLY A 49 13.00 6.71 7.66
N ILE A 50 12.37 6.17 6.61
CA ILE A 50 11.32 6.83 5.84
C ILE A 50 9.97 6.31 6.33
N PHE A 51 9.04 7.22 6.63
CA PHE A 51 7.64 6.91 6.95
C PHE A 51 6.78 7.06 5.69
N PRO A 52 6.44 5.98 4.97
CA PRO A 52 5.66 6.06 3.74
C PRO A 52 4.17 6.20 4.05
N ALA A 53 3.38 6.79 3.16
CA ALA A 53 1.92 6.65 3.26
C ALA A 53 1.50 5.17 3.13
N LEU A 54 0.35 4.79 3.69
CA LEU A 54 -0.14 3.41 3.57
C LEU A 54 -0.43 3.02 2.10
N GLU A 55 -0.85 3.97 1.26
CA GLU A 55 -1.01 3.77 -0.18
C GLU A 55 0.32 3.44 -0.87
N ALA A 56 1.41 4.15 -0.51
CA ALA A 56 2.75 3.87 -1.02
C ALA A 56 3.28 2.53 -0.50
N SER A 57 2.89 2.16 0.72
CA SER A 57 3.27 0.89 1.35
C SER A 57 2.72 -0.32 0.61
N HIS A 58 1.58 -0.19 -0.07
CA HIS A 58 1.05 -1.25 -0.94
C HIS A 58 2.00 -1.57 -2.11
N ALA A 59 2.56 -0.53 -2.75
CA ALA A 59 3.52 -0.72 -3.83
C ALA A 59 4.82 -1.37 -3.32
N LEU A 60 5.29 -0.96 -2.14
CA LEU A 60 6.48 -1.54 -1.50
C LEU A 60 6.27 -3.00 -1.10
N ALA A 61 5.10 -3.35 -0.57
CA ALA A 61 4.75 -4.72 -0.22
C ALA A 61 4.79 -5.65 -1.44
N TYR A 62 4.32 -5.16 -2.58
CA TYR A 62 4.34 -5.94 -3.82
C TYR A 62 5.77 -6.27 -4.29
N LEU A 63 6.78 -5.47 -3.94
CA LEU A 63 8.17 -5.74 -4.33
C LEU A 63 8.71 -7.04 -3.77
N GLU A 64 8.24 -7.47 -2.59
CA GLU A 64 8.62 -8.76 -2.00
C GLU A 64 8.15 -9.94 -2.87
N LYS A 65 7.09 -9.76 -3.67
CA LYS A 65 6.57 -10.75 -4.63
C LYS A 65 7.24 -10.59 -5.99
N LEU A 66 7.42 -9.34 -6.45
CA LEU A 66 7.94 -9.04 -7.78
C LEU A 66 9.45 -9.30 -7.88
N CYS A 67 10.26 -8.75 -6.97
CA CYS A 67 11.71 -8.75 -7.09
C CYS A 67 12.35 -10.15 -7.21
N PRO A 68 11.86 -11.20 -6.52
CA PRO A 68 12.36 -12.57 -6.71
C PRO A 68 12.15 -13.14 -8.11
N THR A 69 11.20 -12.59 -8.88
CA THR A 69 10.90 -13.01 -10.27
C THR A 69 11.73 -12.27 -11.31
N LEU A 70 12.41 -11.19 -10.91
CA LEU A 70 13.19 -10.35 -11.82
C LEU A 70 14.62 -10.88 -11.99
N PRO A 71 15.25 -10.68 -13.16
CA PRO A 71 16.67 -10.94 -13.32
C PRO A 71 17.52 -10.18 -12.29
N HIS A 72 18.58 -10.82 -11.82
CA HIS A 72 19.50 -10.19 -10.87
C HIS A 72 20.06 -8.88 -11.42
N GLY A 73 20.05 -7.82 -10.61
CA GLY A 73 20.55 -6.50 -10.97
C GLY A 73 19.53 -5.58 -11.65
N THR A 74 18.28 -6.05 -11.86
CA THR A 74 17.18 -5.22 -12.35
C THR A 74 17.00 -3.98 -11.47
N LYS A 75 16.82 -2.81 -12.09
CA LYS A 75 16.55 -1.54 -11.39
C LYS A 75 15.05 -1.30 -11.34
N VAL A 76 14.52 -1.09 -10.15
CA VAL A 76 13.10 -0.83 -9.92
C VAL A 76 12.94 0.61 -9.45
N VAL A 77 12.01 1.33 -10.07
CA VAL A 77 11.60 2.67 -9.64
C VAL A 77 10.22 2.54 -9.01
N VAL A 78 10.07 3.10 -7.82
CA VAL A 78 8.84 3.03 -7.02
C VAL A 78 8.35 4.45 -6.79
N ASN A 79 7.04 4.67 -7.00
CA ASN A 79 6.42 5.93 -6.66
C ASN A 79 6.08 5.97 -5.16
N CYS A 80 6.85 6.73 -4.37
CA CYS A 80 6.51 7.04 -2.98
C CYS A 80 5.50 8.19 -2.95
N SER A 81 4.24 7.88 -3.21
CA SER A 81 3.16 8.84 -3.46
C SER A 81 2.87 9.81 -2.31
N GLY A 82 3.29 9.51 -1.09
CA GLY A 82 3.05 10.36 0.07
C GLY A 82 3.84 9.95 1.32
N ARG A 83 3.77 10.83 2.33
CA ARG A 83 4.39 10.65 3.66
C ARG A 83 3.38 10.11 4.67
N GLY A 84 3.84 9.25 5.56
CA GLY A 84 3.01 8.50 6.52
C GLY A 84 2.77 9.18 7.86
N ASP A 85 2.99 10.50 7.99
CA ASP A 85 2.84 11.21 9.28
C ASP A 85 1.47 10.97 9.95
N LYS A 86 0.41 10.84 9.14
CA LYS A 86 -0.97 10.60 9.60
C LYS A 86 -1.31 9.12 9.77
N ASP A 87 -0.48 8.23 9.22
CA ASP A 87 -0.76 6.79 9.16
C ASP A 87 -0.08 6.03 10.30
N ALA A 88 0.91 6.63 10.97
CA ALA A 88 1.62 6.02 12.08
C ALA A 88 0.68 5.53 13.20
N SER A 89 -0.37 6.29 13.51
CA SER A 89 -1.38 5.89 14.51
C SER A 89 -2.18 4.66 14.07
N ARG A 90 -2.59 4.58 12.81
CA ARG A 90 -3.30 3.42 12.23
C ARG A 90 -2.43 2.16 12.25
N VAL A 91 -1.17 2.29 11.83
CA VAL A 91 -0.19 1.19 11.86
C VAL A 91 0.04 0.67 13.28
N LEU A 92 0.05 1.55 14.27
CA LEU A 92 0.18 1.16 15.68
C LEU A 92 -1.06 0.42 16.19
N GLN A 93 -2.26 0.95 15.90
CA GLN A 93 -3.53 0.34 16.31
C GLN A 93 -3.71 -1.07 15.74
N PHE A 94 -3.33 -1.28 14.48
CA PHE A 94 -3.40 -2.60 13.84
C PHE A 94 -2.61 -3.70 14.61
N ASN A 95 -1.53 -3.34 15.33
CA ASN A 95 -0.72 -4.31 16.07
C ASN A 95 -1.33 -4.74 17.41
N TYR A 96 -2.28 -3.98 17.96
CA TYR A 96 -2.84 -4.26 19.28
C TYR A 96 -4.05 -5.18 19.24
N ASP A 97 -4.86 -5.11 18.18
CA ASP A 97 -6.17 -5.76 18.19
C ASP A 97 -6.31 -6.93 17.20
N GLY A 98 -5.43 -7.07 16.20
CA GLY A 98 -5.62 -8.05 15.12
C GLY A 98 -6.97 -7.91 14.37
N GLN A 99 -7.72 -6.86 14.69
CA GLN A 99 -8.97 -6.39 14.13
C GLN A 99 -8.97 -4.87 14.26
N GLU A 100 -9.50 -4.19 13.26
CA GLU A 100 -9.48 -2.74 13.17
C GLU A 100 -10.43 -2.10 14.20
N LEU A 101 -9.98 -1.03 14.86
CA LEU A 101 -10.86 -0.21 15.70
C LEU A 101 -11.79 0.59 14.78
N GLU A 102 -13.09 0.48 14.98
CA GLU A 102 -14.07 1.37 14.34
C GLU A 102 -13.64 2.82 14.61
N GLN A 103 -13.42 3.60 13.53
CA GLN A 103 -13.17 5.03 13.66
C GLN A 103 -14.42 5.67 14.26
N PRO A 104 -14.32 6.46 15.35
CA PRO A 104 -15.45 7.19 15.85
C PRO A 104 -15.93 8.15 14.76
N ASN A 105 -17.23 8.11 14.47
CA ASN A 105 -17.85 9.00 13.51
C ASN A 105 -17.53 10.45 13.90
N ALA A 106 -17.14 11.27 12.94
CA ALA A 106 -16.85 12.70 13.12
C ALA A 106 -18.12 13.55 13.45
N TYR A 107 -19.19 12.92 13.90
CA TYR A 107 -20.50 13.50 14.18
C TYR A 107 -21.09 13.11 15.56
N ASP A 108 -20.30 12.51 16.45
CA ASP A 108 -20.65 12.37 17.87
C ASP A 108 -19.88 13.36 18.75
#